data_AF-A0A7Y0WS61-F1
#
_entry.id   AF-A0A7Y0WS61-F1
#
_cell.length_a   1.000
_cell.length_b   1.000
_cell.length_c   1.000
_cell.angle_alpha   90.00
_cell.angle_beta   90.00
_cell.angle_gamma   90.00
#
_symmetry.space_group_name_H-M   'P 1'
#
loop_
_entity.id
_entity.type
_entity.pdbx_description
1 polymer ?
#
loop_
_entity_poly.entity_id
_entity_poly.type
_entity_poly.pdbx_seq_one_letter_code
_entity_poly.pdbx_strand_id
1 'polypeptide(L)'
;MSADVPWPHQAHGVALHACGDLHRKLIRDAVEHRQPRVSFSPCCYHLTTTRDVVPLSFRAQSSHTGLVLSREDLRLAVRETVTAPAGVRAQTARASRWRLGFDGLQRWLRGVDEYLPLPPDPKRLAGDGFEAFCRWAAELKGISLPESVDFDHWLEHGVERAATVRRYELLRHLFRRPLELWLVLDYALFLEESGYHVRMGTFCKRELTPRNLLVDAAIAQP
;
A
#
# COMPACT_ATOMS: atom_id res chain seq x y z
N MET A 1 22.36 -3.80 15.11
CA MET A 1 22.45 -2.72 14.12
C MET A 1 23.91 -2.60 13.76
N SER A 2 24.26 -2.72 12.48
CA SER A 2 25.66 -2.53 12.05
C SER A 2 26.10 -1.13 12.46
N ALA A 3 27.33 -1.02 12.96
CA ALA A 3 27.96 0.25 13.33
C ALA A 3 27.82 1.29 12.22
N ASP A 4 27.70 2.56 12.64
CA ASP A 4 27.53 3.75 11.81
C ASP A 4 28.52 3.76 10.65
N VAL A 5 28.06 3.38 9.46
CA VAL A 5 28.79 3.66 8.23
C VAL A 5 28.61 5.16 7.99
N PRO A 6 29.69 5.97 8.14
CA PRO A 6 29.56 7.42 7.99
C PRO A 6 29.13 7.73 6.56
N TRP A 7 28.22 8.70 6.41
CA TRP A 7 27.87 9.18 5.08
C TRP A 7 29.09 9.80 4.41
N PRO A 8 29.41 9.43 3.16
CA PRO A 8 30.54 10.02 2.46
C PRO A 8 30.35 11.54 2.31
N HIS A 9 31.43 12.28 2.57
CA HIS A 9 31.43 13.73 2.38
C HIS A 9 31.22 14.09 0.90
N GLN A 10 30.41 15.12 0.66
CA GLN A 10 30.13 15.64 -0.68
C GLN A 10 29.53 14.62 -1.68
N ALA A 11 28.81 13.62 -1.19
CA ALA A 11 28.18 12.63 -2.05
C ALA A 11 26.76 13.05 -2.48
N HIS A 12 26.33 12.53 -3.63
CA HIS A 12 24.94 12.57 -4.05
C HIS A 12 24.24 11.29 -3.57
N GLY A 13 23.36 11.42 -2.57
CA GLY A 13 22.52 10.30 -2.12
C GLY A 13 21.45 9.99 -3.16
N VAL A 14 21.43 8.78 -3.72
CA VAL A 14 20.42 8.36 -4.70
C VAL A 14 19.68 7.13 -4.20
N ALA A 15 18.35 7.17 -4.22
CA ALA A 15 17.55 6.00 -3.92
C ALA A 15 16.28 5.90 -4.78
N LEU A 16 16.33 5.02 -5.77
CA LEU A 16 15.17 4.66 -6.59
C LEU A 16 14.46 3.49 -5.93
N HIS A 17 13.17 3.64 -5.64
CA HIS A 17 12.40 2.65 -4.87
C HIS A 17 12.91 2.43 -3.44
N ALA A 18 13.29 3.51 -2.74
CA ALA A 18 13.45 3.44 -1.29
C ALA A 18 12.08 3.24 -0.63
N CYS A 19 11.81 2.02 -0.17
CA CYS A 19 10.48 1.62 0.24
C CYS A 19 10.24 1.80 1.75
N GLY A 20 9.08 2.32 2.13
CA GLY A 20 8.67 2.45 3.52
C GLY A 20 9.55 3.40 4.35
N ASP A 21 9.86 3.02 5.59
CA ASP A 21 10.68 3.85 6.49
C ASP A 21 12.10 4.14 5.94
N LEU A 22 12.58 3.39 4.94
CA LEU A 22 13.91 3.62 4.36
C LEU A 22 14.04 4.96 3.64
N HIS A 23 13.04 5.41 2.85
CA HIS A 23 13.14 6.74 2.23
C HIS A 23 13.05 7.85 3.28
N ARG A 24 12.25 7.64 4.33
CA ARG A 24 12.12 8.61 5.43
C ARG A 24 13.44 8.74 6.20
N LYS A 25 14.12 7.61 6.47
CA LYS A 25 15.45 7.60 7.06
C LYS A 25 16.46 8.30 6.16
N LEU A 26 16.51 7.97 4.87
CA LEU A 26 17.39 8.63 3.89
C LEU A 26 17.23 10.16 3.93
N ILE A 27 15.99 10.65 3.93
CA ILE A 27 15.68 12.09 3.95
C ILE A 27 16.18 12.74 5.25
N ARG A 28 15.91 12.13 6.41
CA ARG A 28 16.35 12.64 7.72
C ARG A 28 17.87 12.65 7.82
N ASP A 29 18.52 11.55 7.46
CA ASP A 29 19.98 11.44 7.52
C ASP A 29 20.64 12.44 6.56
N ALA A 30 20.08 12.67 5.37
CA ALA A 30 20.59 13.65 4.42
C ALA A 30 20.56 15.08 5.00
N VAL A 31 19.47 15.45 5.68
CA VAL A 31 19.35 16.73 6.38
C VAL A 31 20.33 16.83 7.55
N GLU A 32 20.37 15.80 8.40
CA GLU A 32 21.25 15.74 9.58
C GLU A 32 22.73 15.88 9.22
N HIS A 33 23.16 15.20 8.16
CA HIS A 33 24.56 15.22 7.70
C HIS A 33 24.83 16.32 6.65
N ARG A 34 23.85 17.20 6.39
CA ARG A 34 23.93 18.28 5.38
C ARG A 34 24.48 17.81 4.03
N GLN A 35 23.93 16.71 3.52
CA GLN A 35 24.34 16.17 2.22
C GLN A 35 24.13 17.20 1.11
N PRO A 36 25.09 17.39 0.19
CA PRO A 36 24.97 18.44 -0.82
C PRO A 36 23.79 18.21 -1.77
N ARG A 37 23.44 16.94 -2.00
CA ARG A 37 22.33 16.56 -2.87
C ARG A 37 21.74 15.21 -2.49
N VAL A 38 20.43 15.09 -2.58
CA VAL A 38 19.70 13.82 -2.47
C VAL A 38 18.64 13.73 -3.57
N SER A 39 18.59 12.61 -4.29
CA SER A 39 17.48 12.30 -5.22
C SER A 39 16.84 10.97 -4.88
N PHE A 40 15.53 10.94 -4.75
CA PHE A 40 14.83 9.72 -4.37
C PHE A 40 13.44 9.62 -4.99
N SER A 41 13.04 8.37 -5.26
CA SER A 41 11.68 8.00 -5.65
C SER A 41 11.08 7.14 -4.54
N PRO A 42 10.26 7.69 -3.65
CA PRO A 42 9.68 6.94 -2.55
C PRO A 42 8.66 5.91 -3.05
N CYS A 43 8.62 4.74 -2.42
CA CYS A 43 7.65 3.68 -2.67
C CYS A 43 7.12 3.07 -1.38
N CYS A 44 6.08 2.25 -1.51
CA CYS A 44 5.64 1.37 -0.43
C CYS A 44 5.42 2.10 0.91
N TYR A 45 4.76 3.25 0.89
CA TYR A 45 4.55 4.11 2.07
C TYR A 45 4.00 3.34 3.29
N HIS A 46 3.14 2.36 3.06
CA HIS A 46 2.58 1.46 4.08
C HIS A 46 3.58 0.54 4.81
N LEU A 47 4.81 0.39 4.31
CA LEU A 47 5.88 -0.36 4.97
C LEU A 47 6.57 0.49 6.04
N THR A 48 5.76 0.97 6.97
CA THR A 48 6.20 1.71 8.15
C THR A 48 5.92 0.91 9.42
N THR A 49 6.77 1.13 10.42
CA THR A 49 6.64 0.56 11.76
C THR A 49 5.59 1.29 12.60
N THR A 50 5.26 2.53 12.27
CA THR A 50 4.27 3.32 13.02
C THR A 50 2.84 3.01 12.58
N ARG A 51 1.89 3.14 13.52
CA ARG A 51 0.46 3.00 13.21
C ARG A 51 -0.06 4.23 12.46
N ASP A 52 0.34 5.40 12.93
CA ASP A 52 -0.09 6.69 12.38
C ASP A 52 1.05 7.32 11.59
N VAL A 53 0.68 8.05 10.55
CA VAL A 53 1.63 8.73 9.67
C VAL A 53 1.90 10.09 10.24
N VAL A 54 3.13 10.30 10.72
CA VAL A 54 3.60 11.61 11.16
C VAL A 54 4.29 12.30 9.98
N PRO A 55 3.82 13.47 9.52
CA PRO A 55 4.51 14.24 8.49
C PRO A 55 5.95 14.59 8.92
N LEU A 56 6.86 14.75 7.97
CA LEU A 56 8.24 15.19 8.23
C LEU A 56 8.31 16.70 8.43
N SER A 57 7.58 17.47 7.63
CA SER A 57 7.66 18.93 7.65
C SER A 57 7.01 19.52 8.90
N PHE A 58 7.61 20.60 9.40
CA PHE A 58 7.06 21.35 10.53
C PHE A 58 5.71 21.96 10.17
N ARG A 59 5.56 22.48 8.94
CA ARG A 59 4.30 23.07 8.46
C ARG A 59 3.16 22.06 8.41
N ALA A 60 3.39 20.82 7.95
CA ALA A 60 2.33 19.81 7.94
C ALA A 60 1.98 19.34 9.36
N GLN A 61 2.96 19.21 10.26
CA GLN A 61 2.73 18.85 11.66
C GLN A 61 1.94 19.92 12.43
N SER A 62 2.15 21.20 12.10
CA SER A 62 1.51 22.34 12.78
C SER A 62 0.12 22.68 12.21
N SER A 63 -0.34 21.97 11.18
CA SER A 63 -1.62 22.27 10.53
C SER A 63 -2.80 21.72 11.32
N HIS A 64 -3.67 22.62 11.80
CA HIS A 64 -4.89 22.25 12.54
C HIS A 64 -5.98 21.59 11.68
N THR A 65 -5.89 21.68 10.35
CA THR A 65 -6.82 21.06 9.40
C THR A 65 -6.15 19.93 8.60
N GLY A 66 -5.04 19.39 9.11
CA GLY A 66 -4.24 18.37 8.43
C GLY A 66 -4.98 17.05 8.26
N LEU A 67 -4.72 16.38 7.13
CA LEU A 67 -5.21 15.02 6.88
C LEU A 67 -4.53 14.05 7.86
N VAL A 68 -5.31 13.42 8.74
CA VAL A 68 -4.81 12.37 9.63
C VAL A 68 -4.84 11.05 8.89
N LEU A 69 -3.66 10.46 8.67
CA LEU A 69 -3.50 9.22 7.92
C LEU A 69 -3.01 8.10 8.84
N SER A 70 -3.64 6.94 8.69
CA SER A 70 -3.13 5.68 9.26
C SER A 70 -2.27 4.92 8.26
N ARG A 71 -1.53 3.93 8.75
CA ARG A 71 -0.81 2.97 7.92
C ARG A 71 -1.71 2.24 6.91
N GLU A 72 -2.97 2.00 7.24
CA GLU A 72 -3.91 1.36 6.30
C GLU A 72 -4.27 2.29 5.15
N ASP A 73 -4.41 3.58 5.40
CA ASP A 73 -4.70 4.57 4.36
C ASP A 73 -3.56 4.64 3.35
N LEU A 74 -2.30 4.50 3.79
CA LEU A 74 -1.13 4.42 2.92
C LEU A 74 -1.14 3.21 1.98
N ARG A 75 -1.88 2.14 2.30
CA ARG A 75 -2.05 1.02 1.36
C ARG A 75 -2.82 1.46 0.12
N LEU A 76 -3.66 2.49 0.21
CA LEU A 76 -4.36 3.01 -0.95
C LEU A 76 -3.38 3.55 -1.99
N ALA A 77 -2.38 4.34 -1.57
CA ALA A 77 -1.37 4.95 -2.45
C ALA A 77 -0.57 3.92 -3.27
N VAL A 78 -0.53 2.65 -2.85
CA VAL A 78 0.31 1.62 -3.48
C VAL A 78 -0.45 0.53 -4.22
N ARG A 79 -1.77 0.42 -4.04
CA ARG A 79 -2.60 -0.67 -4.57
C ARG A 79 -2.91 -0.51 -6.06
N GLU A 80 -1.93 -0.21 -6.91
CA GLU A 80 -2.14 -0.08 -8.34
C GLU A 80 -1.60 -1.29 -9.11
N THR A 81 -2.46 -1.91 -9.92
CA THR A 81 -2.20 -3.16 -10.64
C THR A 81 -1.90 -2.97 -12.12
N VAL A 82 -1.59 -1.74 -12.56
CA VAL A 82 -1.29 -1.41 -13.97
C VAL A 82 -0.13 -2.26 -14.52
N THR A 83 0.82 -2.65 -13.67
CA THR A 83 1.98 -3.49 -14.04
C THR A 83 1.73 -4.99 -13.87
N ALA A 84 0.59 -5.41 -13.31
CA ALA A 84 0.35 -6.83 -13.00
C ALA A 84 0.03 -7.64 -14.26
N PRO A 85 0.68 -8.79 -14.50
CA PRO A 85 0.37 -9.67 -15.64
C PRO A 85 -1.08 -10.15 -15.65
N ALA A 86 -1.64 -10.44 -16.82
CA ALA A 86 -3.04 -10.84 -16.96
C ALA A 86 -3.42 -12.06 -16.11
N GLY A 87 -2.56 -13.09 -16.05
CA GLY A 87 -2.77 -14.26 -15.21
C GLY A 87 -2.84 -13.94 -13.72
N VAL A 88 -1.99 -13.04 -13.23
CA VAL A 88 -2.01 -12.58 -11.84
C VAL A 88 -3.30 -11.81 -11.55
N ARG A 89 -3.78 -10.99 -12.48
CA ARG A 89 -5.07 -10.27 -12.31
C ARG A 89 -6.25 -11.25 -12.24
N ALA A 90 -6.27 -12.26 -13.09
CA ALA A 90 -7.32 -13.28 -13.09
C ALA A 90 -7.30 -14.11 -11.78
N GLN A 91 -6.12 -14.50 -11.31
CA GLN A 91 -5.95 -15.22 -10.05
C GLN A 91 -6.45 -14.41 -8.86
N THR A 92 -6.04 -13.13 -8.75
CA THR A 92 -6.48 -12.23 -7.68
C THR A 92 -7.98 -11.99 -7.71
N ALA A 93 -8.56 -11.82 -8.91
CA ALA A 93 -10.01 -11.63 -9.06
C ALA A 93 -10.79 -12.87 -8.58
N ARG A 94 -10.32 -14.08 -8.91
CA ARG A 94 -10.93 -15.32 -8.43
C ARG A 94 -10.81 -15.45 -6.90
N ALA A 95 -9.61 -15.26 -6.35
CA ALA A 95 -9.39 -15.33 -4.90
C ALA A 95 -10.28 -14.33 -4.15
N SER A 96 -10.46 -13.12 -4.69
CA SER A 96 -11.37 -12.11 -4.12
C SER A 96 -12.83 -12.58 -4.13
N ARG A 97 -13.32 -13.14 -5.23
CA ARG A 97 -14.70 -13.68 -5.31
C ARG A 97 -14.92 -14.80 -4.31
N TRP A 98 -13.98 -15.73 -4.20
CA TRP A 98 -14.08 -16.84 -3.25
C TRP A 98 -14.08 -16.37 -1.80
N ARG A 99 -13.21 -15.41 -1.45
CA ARG A 99 -13.21 -14.80 -0.11
C ARG A 99 -14.53 -14.13 0.22
N LEU A 100 -15.14 -13.43 -0.74
CA LEU A 100 -16.43 -12.77 -0.57
C LEU A 100 -17.60 -13.76 -0.50
N GLY A 101 -17.55 -14.85 -1.27
CA GLY A 101 -18.53 -15.93 -1.17
C GLY A 101 -18.48 -16.62 0.19
N PHE A 102 -17.28 -16.96 0.66
CA PHE A 102 -17.10 -17.51 2.00
C PHE A 102 -17.48 -16.50 3.10
N ASP A 103 -17.21 -15.21 2.92
CA ASP A 103 -17.66 -14.17 3.86
C ASP A 103 -19.19 -14.13 3.98
N GLY A 104 -19.93 -14.31 2.88
CA GLY A 104 -21.38 -14.48 2.94
C GLY A 104 -21.79 -15.73 3.71
N LEU A 105 -21.21 -16.88 3.35
CA LEU A 105 -21.51 -18.18 3.95
C LEU A 105 -21.24 -18.18 5.46
N GLN A 106 -20.09 -17.68 5.90
CA GLN A 106 -19.71 -17.68 7.31
C GLN A 106 -20.62 -16.77 8.15
N ARG A 107 -21.07 -15.61 7.62
CA ARG A 107 -22.03 -14.74 8.32
C ARG A 107 -23.37 -15.43 8.48
N TRP A 108 -23.84 -16.10 7.43
CA TRP A 108 -25.08 -16.87 7.46
C TRP A 108 -25.03 -18.02 8.47
N LEU A 109 -23.96 -18.83 8.45
CA LEU A 109 -23.79 -19.95 9.39
C LEU A 109 -23.68 -19.50 10.84
N ARG A 110 -23.00 -18.37 11.10
CA ARG A 110 -22.77 -17.85 12.45
C ARG A 110 -23.93 -16.98 12.95
N GLY A 111 -24.81 -16.51 12.06
CA GLY A 111 -25.84 -15.52 12.39
C GLY A 111 -25.29 -14.16 12.80
N VAL A 112 -24.06 -13.81 12.39
CA VAL A 112 -23.35 -12.59 12.82
C VAL A 112 -22.81 -11.85 11.61
N ASP A 113 -23.10 -10.55 11.52
CA ASP A 113 -22.64 -9.67 10.45
C ASP A 113 -21.21 -9.12 10.68
N GLU A 114 -20.25 -10.02 10.88
CA GLU A 114 -18.86 -9.67 11.14
C GLU A 114 -17.91 -10.29 10.13
N TYR A 115 -16.99 -9.48 9.62
CA TYR A 115 -15.95 -9.96 8.72
C TYR A 115 -14.97 -10.90 9.45
N LEU A 116 -14.75 -12.08 8.88
CA LEU A 116 -13.84 -13.07 9.44
C LEU A 116 -12.55 -13.16 8.60
N PRO A 117 -11.42 -12.60 9.08
CA PRO A 117 -10.21 -12.48 8.26
C PRO A 117 -9.57 -13.84 8.00
N LEU A 118 -9.31 -14.16 6.72
CA LEU A 118 -8.57 -15.35 6.30
C LEU A 118 -7.12 -15.00 5.92
N PRO A 119 -6.12 -15.85 6.25
CA PRO A 119 -4.76 -15.69 5.75
C PRO A 119 -4.71 -15.88 4.22
N PRO A 120 -3.57 -15.61 3.56
CA PRO A 120 -3.36 -15.98 2.17
C PRO A 120 -3.69 -17.45 1.92
N ASP A 121 -4.41 -17.74 0.84
CA ASP A 121 -4.86 -19.08 0.50
C ASP A 121 -3.74 -19.93 -0.13
N PRO A 122 -3.67 -21.24 0.19
CA PRO A 122 -2.75 -22.15 -0.47
C PRO A 122 -2.98 -22.20 -1.99
N LYS A 123 -1.89 -22.08 -2.76
CA LYS A 123 -1.96 -22.06 -4.25
C LYS A 123 -2.70 -23.26 -4.84
N ARG A 124 -2.69 -24.43 -4.18
CA ARG A 124 -3.38 -25.64 -4.66
C ARG A 124 -4.90 -25.48 -4.77
N LEU A 125 -5.51 -24.68 -3.87
CA LEU A 125 -6.97 -24.51 -3.83
C LEU A 125 -7.53 -23.91 -5.12
N ALA A 126 -6.68 -23.16 -5.84
CA ALA A 126 -6.95 -22.69 -7.19
C ALA A 126 -7.44 -23.80 -8.14
N GLY A 127 -6.86 -25.00 -8.06
CA GLY A 127 -7.24 -26.15 -8.87
C GLY A 127 -8.41 -26.93 -8.27
N ASP A 128 -8.50 -26.95 -6.94
CA ASP A 128 -9.48 -27.76 -6.19
C ASP A 128 -10.89 -27.15 -6.16
N GLY A 129 -11.05 -25.88 -6.55
CA GLY A 129 -12.35 -25.22 -6.68
C GLY A 129 -12.85 -24.50 -5.42
N PHE A 130 -14.03 -23.88 -5.53
CA PHE A 130 -14.59 -23.02 -4.48
C PHE A 130 -15.03 -23.79 -3.23
N GLU A 131 -15.59 -24.98 -3.41
CA GLU A 131 -15.97 -25.84 -2.28
C GLU A 131 -14.75 -26.21 -1.43
N ALA A 132 -13.65 -26.66 -2.07
CA ALA A 132 -12.41 -26.98 -1.38
C ALA A 132 -11.85 -25.77 -0.62
N PHE A 133 -11.96 -24.57 -1.21
CA PHE A 133 -11.64 -23.32 -0.53
C PHE A 133 -12.51 -23.08 0.71
N CYS A 134 -13.83 -23.28 0.61
CA CYS A 134 -14.75 -23.10 1.74
C CYS A 134 -14.47 -24.09 2.86
N ARG A 135 -14.22 -25.37 2.54
CA ARG A 135 -13.88 -26.41 3.52
C ARG A 135 -12.59 -26.07 4.26
N TRP A 136 -11.53 -25.68 3.53
CA TRP A 136 -10.29 -25.21 4.13
C TRP A 136 -10.49 -23.98 5.04
N ALA A 137 -11.24 -22.99 4.57
CA ALA A 137 -11.49 -21.76 5.33
C ALA A 137 -12.33 -22.03 6.59
N ALA A 138 -13.32 -22.91 6.50
CA ALA A 138 -14.17 -23.31 7.60
C ALA A 138 -13.38 -24.10 8.66
N GLU A 139 -12.55 -25.06 8.24
CA GLU A 139 -11.64 -25.81 9.13
C GLU A 139 -10.72 -24.85 9.90
N LEU A 140 -10.09 -23.91 9.19
CA LEU A 140 -9.21 -22.91 9.80
C LEU A 140 -9.92 -22.01 10.83
N LYS A 141 -11.23 -21.83 10.67
CA LYS A 141 -12.06 -20.95 11.50
C LYS A 141 -12.93 -21.68 12.52
N GLY A 142 -12.85 -23.02 12.57
CA GLY A 142 -13.69 -23.83 13.44
C GLY A 142 -15.19 -23.71 13.12
N ILE A 143 -15.54 -23.47 11.85
CA ILE A 143 -16.93 -23.40 11.39
C ILE A 143 -17.33 -24.76 10.85
N SER A 144 -18.43 -25.32 11.35
CA SER A 144 -19.02 -26.53 10.78
C SER A 144 -19.81 -26.18 9.52
N LEU A 145 -19.51 -26.86 8.41
CA LEU A 145 -20.29 -26.75 7.17
C LEU A 145 -21.33 -27.87 7.12
N PRO A 146 -22.64 -27.56 7.12
CA PRO A 146 -23.69 -28.54 6.86
C PRO A 146 -23.53 -29.19 5.48
N GLU A 147 -24.02 -30.43 5.32
CA GLU A 147 -24.05 -31.09 4.01
C GLU A 147 -24.99 -30.39 3.02
N SER A 148 -25.96 -29.63 3.52
CA SER A 148 -26.93 -28.86 2.72
C SER A 148 -26.39 -27.52 2.20
N VAL A 149 -25.10 -27.22 2.40
CA VAL A 149 -24.51 -25.96 1.89
C VAL A 149 -24.52 -25.98 0.36
N ASP A 150 -25.26 -25.03 -0.21
CA ASP A 150 -25.24 -24.75 -1.64
C ASP A 150 -24.00 -23.89 -1.98
N PHE A 151 -22.91 -24.54 -2.38
CA PHE A 151 -21.67 -23.86 -2.73
C PHE A 151 -21.79 -22.99 -3.99
N ASP A 152 -22.68 -23.35 -4.93
CA ASP A 152 -22.86 -22.58 -6.16
C ASP A 152 -23.55 -21.24 -5.86
N HIS A 153 -24.57 -21.26 -5.00
CA HIS A 153 -25.21 -20.04 -4.49
C HIS A 153 -24.20 -19.08 -3.84
N TRP A 154 -23.32 -19.59 -2.98
CA TRP A 154 -22.32 -18.74 -2.30
C TRP A 154 -21.21 -18.27 -3.24
N LEU A 155 -20.89 -19.03 -4.29
CA LEU A 155 -19.98 -18.59 -5.34
C LEU A 155 -20.59 -17.41 -6.12
N GLU A 156 -21.86 -17.52 -6.52
CA GLU A 156 -22.61 -16.45 -7.19
C GLU A 156 -22.68 -15.20 -6.31
N HIS A 157 -23.03 -15.36 -5.04
CA HIS A 157 -22.99 -14.27 -4.05
C HIS A 157 -21.62 -13.59 -4.03
N GLY A 158 -20.53 -14.36 -4.03
CA GLY A 158 -19.16 -13.84 -4.08
C GLY A 158 -18.85 -13.05 -5.36
N VAL A 159 -19.39 -13.48 -6.51
CA VAL A 159 -19.27 -12.78 -7.81
C VAL A 159 -19.99 -11.43 -7.77
N GLU A 160 -21.24 -11.40 -7.32
CA GLU A 160 -22.05 -10.18 -7.21
C GLU A 160 -21.43 -9.19 -6.22
N ARG A 161 -20.99 -9.70 -5.07
CA ARG A 161 -20.33 -8.90 -4.05
C ARG A 161 -19.02 -8.32 -4.57
N ALA A 162 -18.24 -9.09 -5.32
CA ALA A 162 -17.00 -8.61 -5.95
C ALA A 162 -17.26 -7.47 -6.95
N ALA A 163 -18.35 -7.55 -7.73
CA ALA A 163 -18.73 -6.46 -8.62
C ALA A 163 -19.06 -5.18 -7.85
N THR A 164 -19.75 -5.31 -6.72
CA THR A 164 -20.08 -4.17 -5.82
C THR A 164 -18.83 -3.58 -5.18
N VAL A 165 -17.94 -4.41 -4.62
CA VAL A 165 -16.67 -3.96 -4.04
C VAL A 165 -15.83 -3.24 -5.08
N ARG A 166 -15.75 -3.76 -6.31
CA ARG A 166 -15.01 -3.13 -7.40
C ARG A 166 -15.54 -1.74 -7.74
N ARG A 167 -16.86 -1.51 -7.70
CA ARG A 167 -17.45 -0.18 -7.90
C ARG A 167 -17.01 0.80 -6.79
N TYR A 168 -16.99 0.36 -5.54
CA TYR A 168 -16.49 1.19 -4.42
C TYR A 168 -14.99 1.46 -4.52
N GLU A 169 -14.22 0.49 -4.99
CA GLU A 169 -12.79 0.66 -5.21
C GLU A 169 -12.48 1.76 -6.26
N LEU A 170 -13.32 1.95 -7.28
CA LEU A 170 -13.11 3.03 -8.28
C LEU A 170 -12.99 4.41 -7.62
N LEU A 171 -13.84 4.71 -6.63
CA LEU A 171 -13.75 5.97 -5.88
C LEU A 171 -12.43 6.06 -5.11
N ARG A 172 -12.04 4.96 -4.45
CA ARG A 172 -10.75 4.89 -3.73
C ARG A 172 -9.58 5.13 -4.68
N HIS A 173 -9.65 4.63 -5.92
CA HIS A 173 -8.57 4.76 -6.90
C HIS A 173 -8.27 6.21 -7.28
N LEU A 174 -9.28 7.09 -7.25
CA LEU A 174 -9.11 8.52 -7.51
C LEU A 174 -8.16 9.18 -6.51
N PHE A 175 -8.10 8.68 -5.28
CA PHE A 175 -7.28 9.25 -4.21
C PHE A 175 -5.85 8.70 -4.17
N ARG A 176 -5.48 7.70 -4.99
CA ARG A 176 -4.12 7.12 -4.96
C ARG A 176 -3.03 8.16 -5.22
N ARG A 177 -3.16 8.88 -6.35
CA ARG A 177 -2.18 9.88 -6.76
C ARG A 177 -2.22 11.13 -5.89
N PRO A 178 -3.40 11.68 -5.54
CA PRO A 178 -3.47 12.77 -4.56
C PRO A 178 -2.82 12.41 -3.22
N LEU A 179 -3.04 11.20 -2.70
CA LEU A 179 -2.42 10.74 -1.47
C LEU A 179 -0.90 10.59 -1.61
N GLU A 180 -0.42 10.04 -2.72
CA GLU A 180 1.00 9.96 -3.03
C GLU A 180 1.64 11.36 -3.10
N LEU A 181 1.00 12.30 -3.80
CA LEU A 181 1.45 13.69 -3.89
C LEU A 181 1.47 14.36 -2.52
N TRP A 182 0.45 14.16 -1.68
CA TRP A 182 0.42 14.71 -0.33
C TRP A 182 1.64 14.27 0.48
N LEU A 183 2.02 12.99 0.41
CA LEU A 183 3.19 12.44 1.10
C LEU A 183 4.50 13.01 0.54
N VAL A 184 4.63 13.07 -0.79
CA VAL A 184 5.87 13.55 -1.42
C VAL A 184 6.05 15.06 -1.24
N LEU A 185 4.95 15.83 -1.22
CA LEU A 185 4.96 17.25 -0.92
C LEU A 185 5.38 17.54 0.52
N ASP A 186 4.96 16.71 1.48
CA ASP A 186 5.48 16.80 2.86
C ASP A 186 7.00 16.61 2.90
N TYR A 187 7.55 15.68 2.11
CA TYR A 187 9.00 15.46 2.05
C TYR A 187 9.73 16.64 1.39
N ALA A 188 9.15 17.19 0.32
CA ALA A 188 9.68 18.39 -0.32
C ALA A 188 9.70 19.57 0.64
N LEU A 189 8.60 19.82 1.36
CA LEU A 189 8.50 20.88 2.36
C LEU A 189 9.53 20.71 3.47
N PHE A 190 9.72 19.49 3.99
CA PHE A 190 10.75 19.22 5.01
C PHE A 190 12.17 19.55 4.53
N LEU A 191 12.48 19.21 3.28
CA LEU A 191 13.78 19.51 2.67
C LEU A 191 13.96 21.02 2.44
N GLU A 192 12.93 21.72 1.96
CA GLU A 192 12.94 23.18 1.81
C GLU A 192 13.12 23.89 3.16
N GLU A 193 12.38 23.48 4.20
CA GLU A 193 12.54 23.96 5.58
C GLU A 193 13.95 23.73 6.12
N SER A 194 14.65 22.71 5.60
CA SER A 194 16.04 22.37 5.95
C SER A 194 17.08 23.08 5.09
N GLY A 195 16.67 23.98 4.20
CA GLY A 195 17.56 24.80 3.36
C GLY A 195 17.94 24.19 2.01
N TYR A 196 17.24 23.15 1.55
CA TYR A 196 17.45 22.61 0.21
C TYR A 196 16.59 23.34 -0.83
N HIS A 197 17.13 23.49 -2.03
CA HIS A 197 16.33 23.76 -3.22
C HIS A 197 15.77 22.44 -3.77
N VAL A 198 14.45 22.33 -3.86
CA VAL A 198 13.77 21.09 -4.22
C VAL A 198 13.13 21.18 -5.60
N ARG A 199 13.32 20.14 -6.40
CA ARG A 199 12.64 19.90 -7.68
C ARG A 199 11.87 18.60 -7.58
N MET A 200 10.59 18.64 -7.92
CA MET A 200 9.75 17.45 -8.00
C MET A 200 9.31 17.22 -9.44
N GLY A 201 9.33 15.97 -9.88
CA GLY A 201 8.86 15.59 -11.21
C GLY A 201 8.57 14.10 -11.30
N THR A 202 8.54 13.59 -12.53
CA THR A 202 8.44 12.15 -12.80
C THR A 202 9.68 11.65 -13.50
N PHE A 203 10.26 10.53 -13.07
CA PHE A 203 11.48 9.97 -13.69
C PHE A 203 11.18 8.95 -14.80
N CYS A 204 9.96 8.42 -14.86
CA CYS A 204 9.57 7.43 -15.87
C CYS A 204 8.08 7.50 -16.19
N LYS A 205 7.67 6.80 -17.26
CA LYS A 205 6.26 6.66 -17.63
C LYS A 205 5.51 5.81 -16.60
N ARG A 206 4.23 6.16 -16.35
CA ARG A 206 3.38 5.52 -15.32
C ARG A 206 3.19 4.02 -15.56
N GLU A 207 3.21 3.58 -16.81
CA GLU A 207 3.04 2.18 -17.20
C GLU A 207 4.20 1.30 -16.71
N LEU A 208 5.38 1.88 -16.48
CA LEU A 208 6.54 1.17 -15.92
C LEU A 208 6.40 1.02 -14.40
N THR A 209 6.10 2.12 -13.72
CA THR A 209 5.71 2.13 -12.30
C THR A 209 4.79 3.31 -12.07
N PRO A 210 3.63 3.12 -11.41
CA PRO A 210 2.78 4.26 -11.09
C PRO A 210 3.36 5.13 -9.98
N ARG A 211 4.30 4.58 -9.19
CA ARG A 211 5.11 5.31 -8.23
C ARG A 211 6.33 5.85 -8.96
N ASN A 212 6.11 6.88 -9.78
CA ASN A 212 7.11 7.47 -10.66
C ASN A 212 7.56 8.88 -10.23
N LEU A 213 7.14 9.35 -9.05
CA LEU A 213 7.58 10.64 -8.53
C LEU A 213 9.06 10.59 -8.15
N LEU A 214 9.78 11.65 -8.52
CA LEU A 214 11.15 11.88 -8.13
C LEU A 214 11.22 13.22 -7.40
N VAL A 215 11.86 13.22 -6.24
CA VAL A 215 12.31 14.42 -5.55
C VAL A 215 13.82 14.51 -5.74
N ASP A 216 14.29 15.66 -6.19
CA ASP A 216 15.69 16.03 -6.26
C ASP A 216 15.90 17.29 -5.43
N ALA A 217 16.78 17.21 -4.43
CA ALA A 217 17.01 18.30 -3.50
C ALA A 217 18.51 18.56 -3.40
N ALA A 218 18.92 19.82 -3.53
CA ALA A 218 20.31 20.23 -3.41
C ALA A 218 20.45 21.46 -2.51
N ILE A 219 21.49 21.50 -1.68
CA ILE A 219 21.87 22.72 -0.97
C ILE A 219 22.52 23.65 -2.00
N ALA A 220 22.12 24.92 -2.03
CA ALA A 220 22.83 25.91 -2.84
C ALA A 220 24.30 25.93 -2.38
N GLN A 221 25.22 25.56 -3.28
CA GLN A 221 26.65 25.68 -2.98
C GLN A 221 26.96 27.19 -2.91
N PRO A 222 27.64 27.64 -1.83
CA PRO A 222 28.06 29.04 -1.71
C PRO A 222 29.02 29.44 -2.83
#